data_AF-A0A4Y6PV48-F1
#
_entry.id   AF-A0A4Y6PV48-F1
#
_cell.length_a   1.000
_cell.length_b   1.000
_cell.length_c   1.000
_cell.angle_alpha   90.00
_cell.angle_beta   90.00
_cell.angle_gamma   90.00
#
_symmetry.space_group_name_H-M   'P 1'
#
loop_
_entity.id
_entity.type
_entity.pdbx_description
1 polymer ?
#
loop_
_entity_poly.entity_id
_entity_poly.type
_entity_poly.pdbx_seq_one_letter_code
_entity_poly.pdbx_strand_id
1 'polypeptide(L)'
;MPDVVIEQGERTIILDAKYKSHWEELDLYGWHSVRDYVRDAHRNDILQVLAYANLSEAKHVTTCLIYPCRRETWASLDERERVAHRAEVPVGQRRLDVVLAAVPMDVVAGDKVLERALRFP
;
A
#
# COMPACT_ATOMS: atom_id res chain seq x y z
N MET A 1 10.90 9.72 0.92
CA MET A 1 11.45 9.18 -0.33
C MET A 1 10.82 7.80 -0.50
N PRO A 2 10.35 7.41 -1.70
CA PRO A 2 9.83 6.06 -1.93
C PRO A 2 10.96 5.03 -1.86
N ASP A 3 10.62 3.78 -1.56
CA ASP A 3 11.61 2.70 -1.47
C ASP A 3 12.07 2.24 -2.85
N VAL A 4 11.12 2.13 -3.80
CA VAL A 4 11.40 1.71 -5.18
C VAL A 4 10.57 2.54 -6.15
N VAL A 5 11.20 2.99 -7.23
CA VAL A 5 10.52 3.61 -8.38
C VAL A 5 10.93 2.84 -9.63
N ILE A 6 9.93 2.42 -10.41
CA ILE A 6 10.10 1.69 -11.67
C ILE A 6 9.47 2.54 -12.77
N GLU A 7 10.27 2.96 -13.73
CA GLU A 7 9.82 3.73 -14.89
C GLU A 7 9.79 2.84 -16.13
N GLN A 8 8.65 2.80 -16.82
CA GLN A 8 8.43 2.00 -18.03
C GLN A 8 7.63 2.81 -19.06
N GLY A 9 8.34 3.53 -19.93
CA GLY A 9 7.72 4.34 -20.98
C GLY A 9 6.79 5.40 -20.41
N GLU A 10 5.49 5.31 -20.71
CA GLU A 10 4.47 6.24 -20.18
C GLU A 10 3.88 5.83 -18.81
N ARG A 11 4.50 4.83 -18.14
CA ARG A 11 4.07 4.30 -16.85
C ARG A 11 5.15 4.46 -15.78
N THR A 12 4.76 4.86 -14.58
CA THR A 12 5.64 4.87 -13.39
C THR A 12 4.98 4.07 -12.27
N ILE A 13 5.70 3.11 -11.71
CA ILE A 13 5.29 2.35 -10.53
C ILE A 13 6.14 2.79 -9.35
N ILE A 14 5.49 3.24 -8.28
CA ILE A 14 6.14 3.68 -7.06
C ILE A 14 5.73 2.72 -5.96
N LEU A 15 6.70 2.08 -5.31
CA LEU A 15 6.47 1.15 -4.21
C LEU A 15 7.05 1.75 -2.93
N ASP A 16 6.28 1.68 -1.86
CA ASP A 16 6.69 2.10 -0.53
C ASP A 16 6.13 1.10 0.48
N ALA A 17 7.02 0.45 1.22
CA ALA A 17 6.65 -0.49 2.26
C ALA A 17 6.68 0.22 3.60
N LYS A 18 5.53 0.29 4.27
CA LYS A 18 5.42 0.89 5.60
C LYS A 18 5.27 -0.20 6.65
N TYR A 19 6.37 -0.49 7.34
CA TYR A 19 6.30 -1.20 8.62
C TYR A 19 5.87 -0.23 9.72
N LYS A 20 4.67 -0.41 10.27
CA LYS A 20 4.22 0.37 11.44
C LYS A 20 4.35 -0.52 12.67
N SER A 21 5.50 -0.44 13.33
CA SER A 21 5.85 -1.15 14.58
C SER A 21 4.77 -1.07 15.67
N HIS A 22 3.98 0.00 15.64
CA HIS A 22 2.86 0.23 16.57
C HIS A 22 1.70 -0.77 16.44
N TRP A 23 1.62 -1.58 15.36
CA TRP A 23 0.60 -2.64 15.28
C TRP A 23 0.90 -3.83 16.21
N GLU A 24 2.18 -4.05 16.55
CA GLU A 24 2.58 -5.07 17.51
C GLU A 24 2.41 -4.61 18.96
N GLU A 25 2.50 -3.30 19.21
CA GLU A 25 2.23 -2.67 20.52
C GLU A 25 0.73 -2.57 20.85
N LEU A 26 -0.17 -2.98 19.95
CA LEU A 26 -1.63 -2.94 20.15
C LEU A 26 -2.16 -3.91 21.19
N ASP A 27 -1.37 -4.92 21.59
CA ASP A 27 -1.69 -5.71 22.78
C ASP A 27 -1.60 -4.86 24.07
N LEU A 28 -0.94 -3.70 24.05
CA LEU A 28 -0.69 -2.84 25.22
C LEU A 28 -1.65 -1.64 25.34
N TYR A 29 -2.20 -1.12 24.24
CA TYR A 29 -3.04 0.10 24.24
C TYR A 29 -4.41 -0.15 23.60
N GLY A 30 -5.47 0.16 24.36
CA GLY A 30 -6.86 -0.18 24.03
C GLY A 30 -7.33 0.25 22.63
N TRP A 31 -8.15 -0.60 22.00
CA TRP A 31 -8.65 -0.56 20.62
C TRP A 31 -9.20 0.78 20.09
N HIS A 32 -9.58 1.73 20.95
CA HIS A 32 -10.21 2.98 20.53
C HIS A 32 -9.20 4.04 20.06
N SER A 33 -8.13 4.30 20.83
CA SER A 33 -7.07 5.25 20.46
C SER A 33 -6.29 4.78 19.23
N VAL A 34 -6.21 3.47 19.07
CA VAL A 34 -5.61 2.78 17.93
C VAL A 34 -6.33 3.15 16.63
N ARG A 35 -7.66 3.25 16.65
CA ARG A 35 -8.44 3.50 15.44
C ARG A 35 -8.18 4.89 14.87
N ASP A 36 -8.09 5.90 15.73
CA ASP A 36 -7.85 7.28 15.32
C ASP A 36 -6.39 7.48 14.88
N TYR A 37 -5.43 6.92 15.63
CA TYR A 37 -4.02 6.95 15.24
C TYR A 37 -3.76 6.22 13.91
N VAL A 38 -4.33 5.02 13.74
CA VAL A 38 -4.23 4.25 12.49
C VAL A 38 -4.85 5.04 11.34
N ARG A 39 -5.99 5.71 11.56
CA ARG A 39 -6.63 6.54 10.54
C ARG A 39 -5.76 7.73 10.13
N ASP A 40 -5.19 8.47 11.08
CA ASP A 40 -4.35 9.62 10.77
C ASP A 40 -3.02 9.21 10.13
N ALA A 41 -2.41 8.14 10.63
CA ALA A 41 -1.22 7.58 10.03
C ALA A 41 -1.51 7.08 8.60
N HIS A 42 -2.69 6.49 8.36
CA HIS A 42 -3.12 6.06 7.03
C HIS A 42 -3.36 7.24 6.08
N ARG A 43 -3.97 8.33 6.57
CA ARG A 43 -4.14 9.58 5.80
C ARG A 43 -2.79 10.16 5.40
N ASN A 44 -1.81 10.17 6.31
CA ASN A 44 -0.48 10.67 6.03
C ASN A 44 0.24 9.84 4.96
N ASP A 45 0.13 8.50 5.02
CA ASP A 45 0.69 7.63 3.98
C ASP A 45 0.10 7.93 2.60
N ILE A 46 -1.23 8.13 2.53
CA ILE A 46 -1.91 8.50 1.27
C ILE A 46 -1.38 9.84 0.76
N LEU A 47 -1.30 10.86 1.61
CA LEU A 47 -0.79 12.18 1.19
C LEU A 47 0.67 12.10 0.70
N GLN A 48 1.51 11.32 1.37
CA GLN A 48 2.89 11.09 0.98
C GLN A 48 2.98 10.43 -0.41
N VAL A 49 2.13 9.46 -0.66
CA VAL A 49 2.05 8.77 -1.95
C VAL A 49 1.55 9.66 -3.08
N LEU A 50 0.52 10.46 -2.82
CA LEU A 50 0.04 11.46 -3.78
C LEU A 50 1.13 12.49 -4.10
N ALA A 51 1.97 12.86 -3.12
CA ALA A 51 3.12 13.72 -3.35
C ALA A 51 4.14 13.06 -4.29
N TYR A 52 4.45 11.77 -4.12
CA TYR A 52 5.36 11.05 -5.02
C TYR A 52 4.80 10.91 -6.43
N ALA A 53 3.50 10.64 -6.55
CA ALA A 53 2.86 10.58 -7.86
C ALA A 53 2.98 11.89 -8.64
N ASN A 54 2.92 13.03 -7.95
CA ASN A 54 3.06 14.35 -8.58
C ASN A 54 4.48 14.67 -9.04
N LEU A 55 5.51 13.97 -8.54
CA LEU A 55 6.89 14.11 -9.02
C LEU A 55 7.11 13.38 -10.35
N SER A 56 6.24 12.44 -10.70
CA SER A 56 6.32 11.70 -11.97
C SER A 56 5.59 12.46 -13.10
N GLU A 57 6.26 12.60 -14.24
CA GLU A 57 5.67 13.17 -15.47
C GLU A 57 4.86 12.14 -16.28
N ALA A 58 4.92 10.85 -15.92
CA ALA A 58 4.19 9.79 -16.60
C ALA A 58 2.66 10.00 -16.62
N LYS A 59 2.01 9.60 -17.71
CA LYS A 59 0.55 9.66 -17.87
C LYS A 59 -0.18 8.67 -16.97
N HIS A 60 0.48 7.55 -16.68
CA HIS A 60 -0.04 6.50 -15.82
C HIS A 60 0.91 6.30 -14.65
N VAL A 61 0.46 6.63 -13.45
CA VAL A 61 1.24 6.42 -12.23
C VAL A 61 0.51 5.40 -11.37
N THR A 62 1.20 4.36 -10.96
CA THR A 62 0.67 3.42 -9.96
C THR A 62 1.53 3.49 -8.71
N THR A 63 0.93 3.86 -7.60
CA THR A 63 1.58 3.90 -6.31
C THR A 63 1.07 2.77 -5.44
N CYS A 64 1.96 2.00 -4.84
CA CYS A 64 1.61 0.92 -3.93
C CYS A 64 2.19 1.14 -2.54
N LEU A 65 1.32 1.15 -1.54
CA LEU A 65 1.66 1.05 -0.14
C LEU A 65 1.53 -0.39 0.31
N ILE A 66 2.65 -0.96 0.74
CA ILE A 66 2.70 -2.33 1.24
C ILE A 66 2.73 -2.27 2.77
N TYR A 67 1.77 -2.96 3.40
CA TYR A 67 1.65 -3.10 4.83
C TYR A 67 1.97 -4.55 5.23
N PRO A 68 3.17 -4.81 5.78
CA PRO A 68 3.50 -6.11 6.32
C PRO A 68 2.55 -6.47 7.48
N CYS A 69 2.01 -7.68 7.51
CA CYS A 69 1.13 -8.16 8.56
C CYS A 69 1.42 -9.62 8.94
N ARG A 70 0.80 -10.10 10.03
CA ARG A 70 0.88 -11.52 10.42
C ARG A 70 0.12 -12.38 9.41
N ARG A 71 0.57 -13.63 9.21
CA ARG A 71 0.00 -14.54 8.21
C ARG A 71 -1.48 -14.85 8.47
N GLU A 72 -1.90 -14.92 9.74
CA GLU A 72 -3.29 -15.14 10.13
C GLU A 72 -4.18 -13.95 9.72
N THR A 73 -3.70 -12.73 9.92
CA THR A 73 -4.38 -11.50 9.50
C THR A 73 -4.50 -11.45 7.98
N TRP A 74 -3.44 -11.81 7.26
CA TRP A 74 -3.47 -11.88 5.81
C TRP A 74 -4.48 -12.92 5.30
N ALA A 75 -4.48 -14.13 5.86
CA ALA A 75 -5.44 -15.18 5.48
C ALA A 75 -6.89 -14.72 5.69
N SER A 76 -7.19 -14.08 6.83
CA SER A 76 -8.52 -13.51 7.07
C SER A 76 -8.89 -12.39 6.09
N LEU A 77 -7.92 -11.62 5.59
CA LEU A 77 -8.15 -10.60 4.58
C LEU A 77 -8.37 -11.23 3.20
N ASP A 78 -7.65 -12.32 2.91
CA ASP A 78 -7.74 -13.02 1.62
C ASP A 78 -9.08 -13.71 1.42
N GLU A 79 -9.60 -14.37 2.46
CA GLU A 79 -10.94 -14.94 2.48
C GLU A 79 -12.04 -13.91 2.18
N ARG A 80 -11.78 -12.64 2.49
CA ARG A 80 -12.72 -11.53 2.31
C ARG A 80 -12.46 -10.73 1.03
N GLU A 81 -11.47 -11.13 0.23
CA GLU A 81 -10.99 -10.40 -0.96
C GLU A 81 -10.54 -8.95 -0.65
N ARG A 82 -9.90 -8.77 0.52
CA ARG A 82 -9.47 -7.46 1.05
C ARG A 82 -7.96 -7.35 1.26
N VAL A 83 -7.18 -8.24 0.63
CA VAL A 83 -5.72 -8.18 0.67
C VAL A 83 -5.15 -6.97 -0.06
N ALA A 84 -5.89 -6.43 -1.03
CA ALA A 84 -5.52 -5.20 -1.70
C ALA A 84 -6.75 -4.31 -1.91
N HIS A 85 -6.57 -3.02 -1.66
CA HIS A 85 -7.54 -1.99 -2.00
C HIS A 85 -6.96 -1.10 -3.08
N ARG A 86 -7.69 -0.95 -4.19
CA ARG A 86 -7.30 -0.09 -5.29
C ARG A 86 -8.27 1.07 -5.41
N ALA A 87 -7.74 2.27 -5.53
CA ALA A 87 -8.49 3.47 -5.83
C ALA A 87 -7.84 4.16 -7.04
N GLU A 88 -8.67 4.49 -8.02
CA GLU A 88 -8.25 5.33 -9.13
C GLU A 88 -8.55 6.79 -8.79
N VAL A 89 -7.54 7.64 -8.90
CA VAL A 89 -7.61 9.06 -8.66
C VAL A 89 -7.34 9.77 -9.99
N PRO A 90 -8.35 10.31 -10.67
CA PRO A 90 -8.13 11.10 -11.87
C PRO A 90 -7.45 12.42 -11.50
N VAL A 91 -6.30 12.72 -12.11
CA VAL A 91 -5.53 13.96 -11.87
C VAL A 91 -5.27 14.65 -13.20
N GLY A 92 -6.22 15.47 -13.64
CA GLY A 92 -6.17 16.15 -14.94
C GLY A 92 -6.18 15.15 -16.09
N GLN A 93 -5.13 15.14 -16.92
CA GLN A 93 -4.96 14.17 -18.00
C GLN A 93 -4.23 12.89 -17.57
N ARG A 94 -3.80 12.81 -16.31
CA ARG A 94 -3.07 11.65 -15.77
C ARG A 94 -4.02 10.73 -15.01
N ARG A 95 -3.72 9.44 -15.08
CA ARG A 95 -4.35 8.40 -14.29
C ARG A 95 -3.42 8.00 -13.15
N LEU A 96 -3.87 8.18 -11.91
CA LEU A 96 -3.17 7.72 -10.73
C LEU A 96 -3.93 6.53 -10.12
N ASP A 97 -3.25 5.40 -9.99
CA ASP A 97 -3.74 4.24 -9.25
C ASP A 97 -3.06 4.18 -7.89
N VAL A 98 -3.84 4.24 -6.82
CA VAL A 98 -3.36 4.02 -5.45
C VAL A 98 -3.75 2.61 -5.02
N VAL A 99 -2.75 1.80 -4.69
CA VAL A 99 -2.91 0.42 -4.22
C VAL A 99 -2.44 0.34 -2.78
N LEU A 100 -3.28 -0.16 -1.90
CA LEU A 100 -2.97 -0.47 -0.52
C LEU A 100 -2.98 -1.99 -0.38
N ALA A 101 -1.82 -2.59 -0.15
CA ALA A 101 -1.64 -4.04 -0.16
C ALA A 101 -1.21 -4.53 1.23
N ALA A 102 -1.88 -5.56 1.74
CA ALA A 102 -1.43 -6.31 2.91
C ALA A 102 -0.59 -7.51 2.46
N VAL A 103 0.58 -7.68 3.07
CA VAL A 103 1.53 -8.74 2.71
C VAL A 103 2.02 -9.44 3.99
N PRO A 104 2.07 -10.77 4.08
CA PRO A 104 2.62 -11.46 5.23
C PRO A 104 4.10 -11.12 5.44
N MET A 105 4.53 -10.94 6.68
CA MET A 105 5.94 -10.66 7.01
C MET A 105 6.90 -11.78 6.59
N ASP A 106 6.39 -13.01 6.50
CA ASP A 106 7.14 -14.21 6.17
C ASP A 106 7.00 -14.60 4.69
N VAL A 107 6.59 -13.65 3.84
CA VAL A 107 6.51 -13.84 2.39
C VAL A 107 7.91 -13.95 1.79
N VAL A 108 8.05 -14.79 0.76
CA VAL A 108 9.28 -14.94 -0.01
C VAL A 108 9.06 -14.35 -1.41
N ALA A 109 10.12 -13.83 -2.03
CA ALA A 109 10.05 -13.35 -3.41
C ALA A 109 9.54 -14.46 -4.35
N GLY A 110 8.57 -14.12 -5.21
CA GLY A 110 7.91 -15.09 -6.12
C GLY A 110 6.70 -15.80 -5.52
N ASP A 111 6.32 -15.49 -4.28
CA ASP A 111 5.08 -16.00 -3.70
C ASP A 111 3.85 -15.43 -4.42
N LYS A 112 2.85 -16.28 -4.67
CA LYS A 112 1.56 -15.91 -5.26
C LYS A 112 0.82 -14.87 -4.43
N VAL A 113 1.17 -14.76 -3.14
CA VAL A 113 0.67 -13.70 -2.26
C VAL A 113 1.03 -12.32 -2.81
N LEU A 114 2.26 -12.12 -3.28
CA LEU A 114 2.70 -10.85 -3.87
C LEU A 114 1.98 -10.59 -5.20
N GLU A 115 1.83 -11.61 -6.05
CA GLU A 115 1.09 -11.47 -7.31
C GLU A 115 -0.37 -11.07 -7.08
N ARG A 116 -1.00 -11.62 -6.03
CA ARG A 116 -2.39 -11.33 -5.68
C ARG A 116 -2.55 -9.93 -5.10
N ALA A 117 -1.58 -9.47 -4.31
CA ALA A 117 -1.58 -8.14 -3.70
C ALA A 117 -1.20 -7.03 -4.69
N LEU A 118 -0.34 -7.33 -5.67
CA LEU A 118 0.28 -6.35 -6.58
C LEU A 118 -0.14 -6.56 -8.05
N ARG A 119 -1.41 -6.89 -8.31
CA ARG A 119 -1.90 -7.02 -9.70
C ARG A 119 -1.88 -5.65 -10.41
N PHE A 120 -0.85 -5.42 -11.20
CA PHE A 120 -0.75 -4.29 -12.12
C PHE A 120 -1.41 -4.65 -13.46
N PRO A 121 -2.24 -3.77 -14.05
CA PRO A 121 -2.82 -3.97 -15.38
C PRO A 121 -1.89 -3.56 -16.53
#